data_AF-A0A7K8FZR6-F1
#
_entry.id   AF-A0A7K8FZR6-F1
#
_cell.length_a   1.000
_cell.length_b   1.000
_cell.length_c   1.000
_cell.angle_alpha   90.00
_cell.angle_beta   90.00
_cell.angle_gamma   90.00
#
_symmetry.space_group_name_H-M   'P 1'
#
loop_
_entity.id
_entity.type
_entity.pdbx_description
1 polymer ?
#
loop_
_entity_poly.entity_id
_entity_poly.type
_entity_poly.pdbx_seq_one_letter_code
_entity_poly.pdbx_strand_id
1 'polypeptide(L)'
;KKIQKPSQEVKFLGIWWKGGMTCIPPDTLTSSDQIKMPESRKDLQHVLGLLVFWRKHIPDFSIIARPLYNLLRKGVKWEWTASQEEALQLLIFEATAQQALGPIHPTDP
;
A
#
# COMPACT_ATOMS: atom_id res chain seq x y z
N LYS A 1 26.00 14.19 6.83
CA LYS A 1 24.74 14.94 7.01
C LYS A 1 23.83 14.61 5.82
N LYS A 2 22.69 13.92 6.00
CA LYS A 2 21.76 13.61 4.88
C LYS A 2 21.02 14.88 4.48
N ILE A 3 21.59 15.66 3.56
CA ILE A 3 20.98 16.88 3.02
C ILE A 3 20.62 16.59 1.56
N GLN A 4 19.35 16.76 1.21
CA GLN A 4 18.89 16.69 -0.18
C GLN A 4 19.01 18.08 -0.81
N LYS A 5 19.59 18.15 -2.02
CA LYS A 5 19.72 19.40 -2.78
C LYS A 5 18.39 19.72 -3.50
N PRO A 6 18.14 20.97 -3.90
CA PRO A 6 16.99 21.31 -4.73
C PRO A 6 16.94 20.41 -5.97
N SER A 7 15.82 19.71 -6.15
CA SER A 7 15.61 18.71 -7.20
C SER A 7 14.12 18.67 -7.54
N GLN A 8 13.78 18.29 -8.78
CA GLN A 8 12.39 18.03 -9.19
C GLN A 8 11.84 16.71 -8.61
N GLU A 9 12.73 15.92 -8.01
CA GLU A 9 12.43 14.63 -7.40
C GLU A 9 13.01 14.55 -5.98
N VAL A 10 12.19 14.16 -5.00
CA VAL A 10 12.62 13.99 -3.60
C VAL A 10 11.96 12.76 -2.98
N LYS A 11 12.74 11.90 -2.32
CA LYS A 11 12.22 10.81 -1.48
C LYS A 11 12.09 11.33 -0.06
N PHE A 12 10.87 11.43 0.45
CA PHE A 12 10.59 11.96 1.79
C PHE A 12 9.38 11.27 2.42
N LEU A 13 9.49 10.88 3.69
CA LEU A 13 8.46 10.14 4.45
C LEU A 13 7.94 8.87 3.74
N GLY A 14 8.83 8.15 3.05
CA GLY A 14 8.46 6.96 2.29
C GLY A 14 7.77 7.26 0.96
N ILE A 15 7.45 8.51 0.64
CA ILE A 15 6.83 8.96 -0.60
C ILE A 15 7.90 9.47 -1.56
N TRP A 16 7.75 9.15 -2.84
CA TRP A 16 8.56 9.72 -3.91
C TRP A 16 7.79 10.87 -4.56
N TRP A 17 8.26 12.09 -4.37
CA TRP A 17 7.66 13.29 -4.96
C TRP A 17 8.35 13.56 -6.28
N LYS A 18 7.59 13.70 -7.37
CA LYS A 18 8.12 13.97 -8.71
C LYS A 18 7.25 15.00 -9.42
N GLY A 19 7.77 16.19 -9.67
CA GLY A 19 7.08 17.21 -10.46
C GLY A 19 5.67 17.60 -9.95
N GLY A 20 5.45 17.60 -8.63
CA GLY A 20 4.14 17.89 -8.02
C GLY A 20 3.19 16.68 -7.88
N MET A 21 3.65 15.50 -8.31
CA MET A 21 2.94 14.22 -8.15
C MET A 21 3.56 13.44 -6.98
N THR A 22 2.73 12.65 -6.29
CA THR A 22 3.20 11.66 -5.32
C THR A 22 3.20 10.29 -5.95
N CYS A 23 4.28 9.58 -5.71
CA CYS A 23 4.56 8.28 -6.25
C CYS A 23 4.97 7.32 -5.13
N ILE A 24 4.62 6.05 -5.30
CA ILE A 24 5.17 4.99 -4.45
C ILE A 24 6.58 4.69 -4.95
N PRO A 25 7.64 4.85 -4.15
CA PRO A 25 8.98 4.48 -4.59
C PRO A 25 9.01 2.98 -4.91
N PRO A 26 9.57 2.56 -6.06
CA PRO A 26 9.61 1.14 -6.43
C PRO A 26 10.28 0.30 -5.33
N ASP A 27 11.32 0.84 -4.70
CA ASP A 27 12.08 0.22 -3.59
C ASP A 27 11.24 -0.12 -2.35
N THR A 28 10.11 0.57 -2.14
CA THR A 28 9.26 0.36 -0.96
C THR A 28 8.39 -0.88 -1.08
N LEU A 29 7.99 -1.26 -2.29
CA LEU A 29 7.18 -2.45 -2.55
C LEU A 29 8.02 -3.64 -3.03
N THR A 30 9.16 -3.38 -3.69
CA THR A 30 10.12 -4.43 -4.10
C THR A 30 10.99 -4.93 -2.96
N SER A 31 10.99 -4.28 -1.79
CA SER A 31 11.40 -4.91 -0.53
C SER A 31 10.39 -5.98 -0.14
N SER A 32 10.30 -7.03 -0.95
CA SER A 32 9.46 -8.21 -0.81
C SER A 32 9.60 -8.91 0.55
N ASP A 33 10.62 -8.57 1.34
CA ASP A 33 10.78 -9.00 2.71
C ASP A 33 9.71 -8.44 3.67
N GLN A 34 9.08 -7.30 3.35
CA GLN A 34 8.09 -6.66 4.21
C GLN A 34 6.66 -7.19 4.01
N ILE A 35 6.31 -7.65 2.81
CA ILE A 35 4.97 -8.17 2.50
C ILE A 35 5.06 -9.68 2.35
N LYS A 36 5.25 -10.38 3.48
CA LYS A 36 5.08 -11.83 3.53
C LYS A 36 3.59 -12.17 3.55
N MET A 37 3.23 -13.33 2.99
CA MET A 37 1.88 -13.88 3.14
C MET A 37 1.58 -14.01 4.64
N PRO A 38 0.49 -13.41 5.12
CA PRO A 38 0.21 -13.39 6.55
C PRO A 38 -0.19 -14.79 7.00
N GLU A 39 0.54 -15.34 7.97
CA GLU A 39 0.24 -16.64 8.58
C GLU A 39 -0.73 -16.49 9.77
N SER A 40 -0.86 -15.27 10.30
CA SER A 40 -1.74 -14.95 11.42
C SER A 40 -2.53 -13.65 11.22
N ARG A 41 -3.57 -13.48 12.05
CA ARG A 41 -4.34 -12.22 12.13
C ARG A 41 -3.48 -10.99 12.39
N LYS A 42 -2.44 -11.13 13.22
CA LYS A 42 -1.56 -10.01 13.56
C LYS A 42 -0.73 -9.60 12.35
N ASP A 43 -0.25 -10.57 11.58
CA ASP A 43 0.52 -10.32 10.36
C ASP A 43 -0.36 -9.65 9.31
N LEU A 44 -1.61 -10.11 9.16
CA LEU A 44 -2.55 -9.47 8.25
C LEU A 44 -2.88 -8.03 8.65
N GLN A 45 -3.03 -7.75 9.95
CA GLN A 45 -3.19 -6.38 10.45
C GLN A 45 -1.98 -5.51 10.16
N HIS A 46 -0.77 -6.06 10.30
CA HIS A 46 0.47 -5.36 9.99
C HIS A 46 0.54 -5.00 8.50
N VAL A 47 0.30 -5.97 7.62
CA VAL A 47 0.31 -5.79 6.16
C VAL A 47 -0.77 -4.81 5.72
N LEU A 48 -2.01 -4.95 6.21
CA LEU A 48 -3.08 -4.00 5.91
C LEU A 48 -2.76 -2.60 6.44
N GLY A 49 -2.11 -2.47 7.60
CA GLY A 49 -1.65 -1.19 8.12
C GLY A 49 -0.69 -0.48 7.17
N LEU A 50 0.23 -1.23 6.56
CA LEU A 50 1.16 -0.71 5.55
C LEU A 50 0.43 -0.32 4.25
N LEU A 51 -0.47 -1.19 3.75
CA LEU A 51 -1.21 -0.93 2.52
C LEU A 51 -2.18 0.25 2.65
N VAL A 52 -2.75 0.48 3.84
CA VAL A 52 -3.62 1.63 4.12
C VAL A 52 -2.88 2.96 3.98
N PHE A 53 -1.57 3.02 4.25
CA PHE A 53 -0.77 4.22 3.99
C PHE A 53 -0.81 4.61 2.50
N TRP A 54 -0.83 3.62 1.63
CA TRP A 54 -0.83 3.77 0.17
C TRP A 54 -2.21 3.73 -0.48
N ARG A 55 -3.29 3.60 0.30
CA ARG A 55 -4.66 3.43 -0.21
C ARG A 55 -5.10 4.48 -1.24
N LYS A 56 -4.56 5.70 -1.19
CA LYS A 56 -4.90 6.77 -2.14
C LYS A 56 -4.46 6.43 -3.56
N HIS A 57 -3.38 5.65 -3.69
CA HIS A 57 -2.81 5.20 -4.96
C HIS A 57 -3.45 3.91 -5.47
N ILE A 58 -4.31 3.25 -4.70
CA ILE A 58 -4.90 1.96 -5.06
C ILE A 58 -6.38 2.20 -5.38
N PRO A 59 -6.83 2.01 -6.63
CA PRO A 59 -8.22 2.21 -7.00
C PRO A 59 -9.04 1.08 -6.36
N ASP A 60 -10.26 1.41 -5.93
CA ASP A 60 -11.17 0.43 -5.31
C ASP A 60 -10.58 -0.35 -4.12
N PHE A 61 -9.61 0.24 -3.41
CA PHE A 61 -8.93 -0.39 -2.27
C PHE A 61 -9.90 -1.08 -1.30
N SER A 62 -11.00 -0.41 -0.94
CA SER A 62 -11.99 -0.93 0.00
C SER A 62 -12.76 -2.14 -0.53
N ILE A 63 -12.96 -2.24 -1.85
CA ILE A 63 -13.62 -3.38 -2.49
C ILE A 63 -12.66 -4.58 -2.48
N ILE A 64 -11.41 -4.36 -2.90
CA ILE A 64 -10.39 -5.39 -2.99
C ILE A 64 -10.01 -5.91 -1.60
N ALA A 65 -9.84 -5.02 -0.61
CA ALA A 65 -9.45 -5.40 0.75
C ALA A 65 -10.59 -6.02 1.58
N ARG A 66 -11.83 -6.05 1.07
CA ARG A 66 -13.01 -6.57 1.78
C ARG A 66 -12.86 -8.01 2.30
N PRO A 67 -12.43 -9.01 1.50
CA PRO A 67 -12.16 -10.37 1.98
C PRO A 67 -11.10 -10.42 3.10
N LEU A 68 -10.11 -9.52 3.08
CA LEU A 68 -9.08 -9.42 4.12
C LEU A 68 -9.65 -8.88 5.43
N TYR A 69 -10.46 -7.81 5.38
CA TYR A 69 -11.14 -7.27 6.56
C TYR A 69 -12.16 -8.24 7.16
N ASN A 70 -12.81 -9.07 6.33
CA ASN A 70 -13.71 -10.12 6.81
C ASN A 70 -12.98 -11.13 7.70
N LEU A 71 -11.73 -11.47 7.38
CA LEU A 71 -10.91 -12.40 8.16
C LEU A 71 -10.48 -11.85 9.54
N LEU A 72 -10.47 -10.51 9.67
CA LEU A 72 -10.17 -9.78 10.90
C LEU A 72 -11.40 -9.54 11.79
N ARG A 73 -12.60 -9.91 11.36
CA ARG A 73 -13.82 -9.74 12.17
C ARG A 73 -13.80 -10.64 13.41
N LYS A 74 -14.36 -10.11 14.51
CA LYS A 74 -14.52 -10.85 15.77
C LYS A 74 -15.41 -12.07 15.53
N GLY A 75 -15.00 -13.22 16.07
CA GLY A 75 -15.77 -14.47 15.99
C GLY A 75 -15.59 -15.26 14.69
N VAL A 76 -14.88 -14.74 13.70
CA VAL A 76 -14.49 -15.52 12.51
C VAL A 76 -13.38 -16.50 12.90
N LYS A 77 -13.23 -17.63 12.20
CA LYS A 77 -12.06 -18.52 12.34
C LYS A 77 -10.97 -18.06 11.37
N TRP A 78 -9.71 -18.16 11.77
CA TRP A 78 -8.61 -17.85 10.85
C TRP A 78 -8.48 -18.98 9.83
N GLU A 79 -8.95 -18.73 8.61
CA GLU A 79 -8.85 -19.61 7.46
C GLU A 79 -8.43 -18.77 6.26
N TRP A 80 -7.18 -18.98 5.80
CA TRP A 80 -6.66 -18.33 4.61
C TRP A 80 -7.11 -19.12 3.38
N THR A 81 -7.86 -18.48 2.49
CA THR A 81 -8.38 -19.08 1.25
C THR A 81 -7.84 -18.33 0.03
N ALA A 82 -8.02 -18.93 -1.15
CA ALA A 82 -7.62 -18.31 -2.42
C ALA A 82 -8.19 -16.90 -2.60
N SER A 83 -9.40 -16.62 -2.11
CA SER A 83 -10.00 -15.28 -2.20
C SER A 83 -9.24 -14.22 -1.40
N GLN A 84 -8.65 -14.56 -0.25
CA GLN A 84 -7.80 -13.62 0.50
C GLN A 84 -6.44 -13.45 -0.17
N GLU A 85 -5.88 -14.54 -0.71
CA GLU A 85 -4.61 -14.50 -1.45
C GLU A 85 -4.71 -13.59 -2.68
N GLU A 86 -5.72 -13.81 -3.53
CA GLU A 86 -5.97 -13.01 -4.72
C GLU A 86 -6.19 -11.53 -4.37
N ALA A 87 -6.95 -11.24 -3.31
CA ALA A 87 -7.17 -9.88 -2.86
C ALA A 87 -5.87 -9.19 -2.41
N LEU A 88 -5.01 -9.90 -1.65
CA LEU A 88 -3.74 -9.34 -1.21
C LEU A 88 -2.79 -9.11 -2.39
N GLN A 89 -2.69 -10.06 -3.30
CA GLN A 89 -1.87 -9.94 -4.50
C GLN A 89 -2.34 -8.81 -5.40
N LEU A 90 -3.65 -8.64 -5.56
CA LEU A 90 -4.23 -7.55 -6.33
C LEU A 90 -3.92 -6.19 -5.71
N LEU A 91 -3.98 -6.05 -4.37
CA LEU A 91 -3.58 -4.81 -3.70
C LEU A 91 -2.11 -4.46 -3.93
N ILE A 92 -1.22 -5.46 -3.87
CA ILE A 92 0.22 -5.26 -4.12
C ILE A 92 0.47 -4.88 -5.59
N PHE A 93 -0.22 -5.57 -6.51
CA PHE A 93 -0.15 -5.30 -7.94
C PHE A 93 -0.60 -3.87 -8.25
N GLU A 94 -1.77 -3.45 -7.78
CA GLU A 94 -2.29 -2.10 -7.98
C GLU A 94 -1.40 -1.04 -7.34
N ALA A 95 -0.89 -1.29 -6.13
CA ALA A 95 0.08 -0.39 -5.49
C ALA A 95 1.37 -0.24 -6.31
N THR A 96 1.79 -1.29 -7.01
CA THR A 96 2.99 -1.26 -7.85
C THR A 96 2.72 -0.64 -9.23
N ALA A 97 1.53 -0.86 -9.79
CA ALA A 97 1.14 -0.37 -11.11
C ALA A 97 0.75 1.12 -11.09
N GLN A 98 -0.01 1.55 -10.08
CA GLN A 98 -0.44 2.94 -9.91
C GLN A 98 0.60 3.75 -9.13
N GLN A 99 1.80 3.83 -9.70
CA GLN A 99 2.93 4.55 -9.12
C GLN A 99 2.77 6.07 -9.14
N ALA A 100 1.71 6.65 -9.71
CA ALA A 100 1.59 8.09 -9.85
C ALA A 100 0.15 8.55 -9.56
N LEU A 101 -0.02 9.28 -8.45
CA LEU A 101 -1.19 10.14 -8.31
C LEU A 101 -0.95 11.40 -9.13
N GLY A 102 -1.99 11.91 -9.80
CA GLY A 102 -1.95 13.15 -10.56
C GLY A 102 -1.40 14.34 -9.74
N PRO A 103 -1.20 15.51 -10.37
CA PRO A 103 -0.74 16.71 -9.66
C PRO A 103 -1.60 16.93 -8.42
N ILE A 104 -0.96 17.01 -7.24
CA ILE A 104 -1.68 17.23 -5.98
C ILE A 104 -2.41 18.56 -6.11
N HIS A 105 -3.74 18.53 -6.01
CA HIS A 105 -4.50 19.75 -6.10
C HIS A 105 -4.33 20.52 -4.78
N PRO A 106 -4.10 21.84 -4.79
CA PRO A 106 -3.87 22.63 -3.57
C PRO A 106 -5.07 22.68 -2.60
N THR A 107 -6.20 22.06 -2.96
CA THR A 107 -7.42 21.91 -2.14
C THR A 107 -7.80 20.47 -1.86
N ASP A 108 -6.93 19.49 -2.18
CA ASP A 108 -7.09 18.15 -1.59
C ASP A 108 -6.99 18.28 -0.05
N PRO A 109 -7.93 17.69 0.72
CA PRO A 109 -8.00 17.85 2.18
C PRO A 109 -6.82 17.24 2.93
#